data_AF-A0A953IRS5-F1
#
_entry.id   AF-A0A953IRS5-F1
#
_cell.length_a   1.000
_cell.length_b   1.000
_cell.length_c   1.000
_cell.angle_alpha   90.00
_cell.angle_beta   90.00
_cell.angle_gamma   90.00
#
_symmetry.space_group_name_H-M   'P 1'
#
loop_
_entity.id
_entity.type
_entity.pdbx_description
1 polymer ?
#
loop_
_entity_poly.entity_id
_entity_poly.type
_entity_poly.pdbx_seq_one_letter_code
_entity_poly.pdbx_strand_id
1 'polypeptide(L)'
;MIRSAHIDTFTRDNLPPRNQWPEFLFAQAGLDFPDRLNCVSEFLDRWLEEGKGDRPCLISPAETLTYAQLAERVNRIANVLTRDFGLVPGNRVLLR
;
A
#
# COMPACT_ATOMS: atom_id res chain seq x y z
N MET A 1 -11.46 16.92 -6.57
CA MET A 1 -10.88 15.96 -5.60
C MET A 1 -11.29 14.57 -6.03
N ILE A 2 -10.34 13.66 -6.16
CA ILE A 2 -10.61 12.34 -6.74
C ILE A 2 -11.25 11.44 -5.70
N ARG A 3 -12.23 10.64 -6.13
CA ARG A 3 -12.94 9.71 -5.24
C ARG A 3 -11.96 8.67 -4.69
N SER A 4 -11.85 8.58 -3.37
CA SER A 4 -11.04 7.57 -2.69
C SER A 4 -11.51 6.15 -3.05
N ALA A 5 -10.55 5.19 -3.08
CA ALA A 5 -10.84 3.77 -3.22
C ALA A 5 -11.29 3.11 -1.89
N HIS A 6 -11.21 3.82 -0.77
CA HIS A 6 -11.67 3.31 0.52
C HIS A 6 -13.20 3.19 0.54
N ILE A 7 -13.66 1.96 0.80
CA ILE A 7 -15.07 1.62 1.00
C ILE A 7 -15.47 2.01 2.44
N ASP A 8 -14.65 1.62 3.42
CA ASP A 8 -14.79 2.09 4.80
C ASP A 8 -14.33 3.55 4.91
N THR A 9 -15.19 4.38 5.50
CA THR A 9 -15.04 5.84 5.53
C THR A 9 -14.55 6.35 6.88
N PHE A 10 -14.40 5.46 7.88
CA PHE A 10 -14.09 5.82 9.27
C PHE A 10 -12.98 6.85 9.41
N THR A 11 -11.79 6.61 8.84
CA THR A 11 -10.66 7.54 8.96
C THR A 11 -10.97 8.91 8.36
N ARG A 12 -11.63 8.93 7.19
CA ARG A 12 -11.97 10.17 6.49
C ARG A 12 -13.00 10.99 7.28
N ASP A 13 -13.97 10.32 7.86
CA ASP A 13 -15.07 10.96 8.59
C ASP A 13 -14.61 11.47 9.97
N ASN A 14 -13.49 10.97 10.48
CA ASN A 14 -12.87 11.39 11.74
C ASN A 14 -11.63 12.29 11.54
N LEU A 15 -11.40 12.80 10.34
CA LEU A 15 -10.37 13.83 10.12
C LEU A 15 -10.75 15.11 10.87
N PRO A 16 -9.76 15.88 11.34
CA PRO A 16 -10.04 17.16 11.97
C PRO A 16 -10.76 18.11 10.99
N PRO A 17 -11.42 19.17 11.47
CA PRO A 17 -11.93 20.23 10.62
C PRO A 17 -10.84 20.79 9.67
N ARG A 18 -11.21 21.18 8.45
CA ARG A 18 -10.27 21.60 7.39
C ARG A 18 -9.32 22.73 7.79
N ASN A 19 -9.75 23.63 8.67
CA ASN A 19 -8.92 24.72 9.20
C ASN A 19 -7.83 24.26 10.18
N GLN A 20 -7.87 23.01 10.63
CA GLN A 20 -6.83 22.38 11.45
C GLN A 20 -5.91 21.46 10.63
N TRP A 21 -6.14 21.36 9.31
CA TRP A 21 -5.27 20.56 8.45
C TRP A 21 -3.94 21.29 8.25
N PRO A 22 -2.83 20.54 8.12
CA PRO A 22 -1.58 21.15 7.70
C PRO A 22 -1.69 21.70 6.28
N GLU A 23 -0.86 22.68 5.97
CA GLU A 23 -0.63 23.08 4.59
C GLU A 23 0.23 22.02 3.89
N PHE A 24 -0.25 21.51 2.77
CA PHE A 24 0.45 20.47 2.01
C PHE A 24 1.36 21.11 0.96
N LEU A 25 2.66 21.17 1.25
CA LEU A 25 3.66 21.85 0.44
C LEU A 25 4.33 20.93 -0.61
N PHE A 26 3.55 20.08 -1.29
CA PHE A 26 4.08 19.06 -2.21
C PHE A 26 4.92 19.63 -3.36
N ALA A 27 4.45 20.70 -4.00
CA ALA A 27 5.17 21.33 -5.11
C ALA A 27 6.53 21.90 -4.67
N GLN A 28 6.61 22.46 -3.46
CA GLN A 28 7.86 23.01 -2.91
C GLN A 28 8.86 21.90 -2.55
N ALA A 29 8.35 20.72 -2.20
CA ALA A 29 9.13 19.52 -2.00
C ALA A 29 9.52 18.79 -3.30
N GLY A 30 9.09 19.30 -4.47
CA GLY A 30 9.32 18.64 -5.76
C GLY A 30 8.61 17.30 -5.90
N LEU A 31 7.52 17.09 -5.15
CA LEU A 31 6.75 15.85 -5.15
C LEU A 31 5.55 15.99 -6.10
N ASP A 32 5.61 15.28 -7.22
CA ASP A 32 4.52 15.18 -8.21
C ASP A 32 3.97 13.74 -8.19
N PHE A 33 2.99 13.50 -7.32
CA PHE A 33 2.36 12.19 -7.20
C PHE A 33 1.16 12.08 -8.14
N PRO A 34 0.94 10.91 -8.75
CA PRO A 34 -0.27 10.69 -9.52
C PRO A 34 -1.50 10.73 -8.60
N ASP A 35 -2.61 11.08 -9.22
CA ASP A 35 -3.95 11.09 -8.63
C ASP A 35 -4.35 9.79 -7.91
N ARG A 36 -3.81 8.66 -8.37
CA ARG A 36 -3.95 7.34 -7.73
C ARG A 36 -2.59 6.67 -7.68
N LEU A 37 -2.26 6.18 -6.49
CA LEU A 37 -1.03 5.45 -6.23
C LEU A 37 -1.33 4.24 -5.35
N ASN A 38 -0.76 3.09 -5.70
CA ASN A 38 -0.67 1.93 -4.82
C ASN A 38 0.81 1.67 -4.55
N CYS A 39 1.21 1.71 -3.28
CA CYS A 39 2.60 1.50 -2.91
C CYS A 39 3.12 0.11 -3.31
N VAL A 40 2.27 -0.93 -3.24
CA VAL A 40 2.67 -2.30 -3.61
C VAL A 40 2.96 -2.39 -5.10
N SER A 41 2.21 -1.67 -5.94
CA SER A 41 2.45 -1.69 -7.39
C SER A 41 3.82 -1.12 -7.75
N GLU A 42 4.21 0.01 -7.15
CA GLU A 42 5.53 0.63 -7.40
C GLU A 42 6.69 -0.15 -6.75
N PHE A 43 6.50 -0.67 -5.53
CA PHE A 43 7.58 -1.33 -4.80
C PHE A 43 7.72 -2.82 -5.12
N LEU A 44 6.71 -3.48 -5.68
CA LEU A 44 6.68 -4.93 -5.86
C LEU A 44 6.26 -5.34 -7.27
N ASP A 45 5.01 -5.04 -7.66
CA ASP A 45 4.42 -5.59 -8.90
C ASP A 45 5.23 -5.17 -10.15
N ARG A 46 5.66 -3.91 -10.20
CA ARG A 46 6.50 -3.38 -11.27
C ARG A 46 7.75 -4.22 -11.54
N TRP A 47 8.41 -4.73 -10.50
CA TRP A 47 9.62 -5.54 -10.66
C TRP A 47 9.32 -6.92 -11.25
N LEU A 48 8.12 -7.45 -11.03
CA LEU A 48 7.67 -8.69 -11.66
C LEU A 48 7.37 -8.43 -13.15
N GLU A 49 6.68 -7.34 -13.45
CA GLU A 49 6.34 -6.92 -14.82
C GLU A 49 7.61 -6.67 -15.66
N GLU A 50 8.66 -6.12 -15.05
CA GLU A 50 9.97 -5.94 -15.68
C GLU A 50 10.80 -7.23 -15.80
N GLY A 51 10.24 -8.40 -15.43
CA GLY A 51 10.93 -9.70 -15.50
C GLY A 51 12.04 -9.87 -14.47
N LYS A 52 12.04 -9.07 -13.40
CA LYS A 52 13.07 -9.06 -12.35
C LYS A 52 12.66 -9.84 -11.09
N GLY A 53 11.70 -10.76 -11.24
CA GLY A 53 11.13 -11.56 -10.15
C GLY A 53 12.15 -12.35 -9.34
N ASP A 54 13.22 -12.83 -9.95
CA ASP A 54 14.28 -13.63 -9.30
C ASP A 54 15.30 -12.79 -8.53
N ARG A 55 15.24 -11.45 -8.60
CA ARG A 55 16.17 -10.59 -7.87
C ARG A 55 15.84 -10.63 -6.36
N PRO A 56 16.85 -10.65 -5.47
CA PRO A 56 16.64 -10.47 -4.04
C PRO A 56 15.92 -9.15 -3.75
N CYS A 57 14.90 -9.23 -2.90
CA CYS A 57 14.05 -8.11 -2.47
C CYS A 57 14.17 -7.86 -0.97
N LEU A 58 14.03 -8.91 -0.15
CA LEU A 58 14.13 -8.83 1.31
C LEU A 58 15.22 -9.78 1.80
N ILE A 59 16.20 -9.25 2.53
CA ILE A 59 17.29 -10.02 3.12
C ILE A 59 17.18 -9.87 4.64
N SER A 60 17.05 -11.00 5.33
CA SER A 60 17.01 -11.07 6.79
C SER A 60 17.92 -12.19 7.29
N PRO A 61 18.22 -12.25 8.60
CA PRO A 61 18.95 -13.39 9.16
C PRO A 61 18.26 -14.75 8.97
N ALA A 62 16.94 -14.76 8.78
CA ALA A 62 16.15 -15.99 8.65
C ALA A 62 16.07 -16.47 7.20
N GLU A 63 15.89 -15.55 6.25
CA GLU A 63 15.71 -15.88 4.84
C GLU A 63 16.04 -14.69 3.93
N THR A 64 16.33 -15.01 2.67
CA THR A 64 16.33 -14.06 1.56
C THR A 64 15.15 -14.38 0.63
N LEU A 65 14.34 -13.37 0.35
CA LEU A 65 13.21 -13.48 -0.58
C LEU A 65 13.50 -12.74 -1.86
N THR A 66 13.19 -13.37 -2.97
CA THR A 66 13.08 -12.68 -4.26
C THR A 66 11.79 -11.86 -4.33
N TYR A 67 11.69 -10.95 -5.31
CA TYR A 67 10.44 -10.22 -5.56
C TYR A 67 9.26 -11.17 -5.81
N ALA A 68 9.47 -12.23 -6.59
CA ALA A 68 8.42 -13.22 -6.88
C ALA A 68 7.94 -13.93 -5.61
N GLN A 69 8.87 -14.35 -4.74
CA GLN A 69 8.54 -15.02 -3.48
C GLN A 69 7.84 -14.08 -2.49
N LEU A 70 8.25 -12.82 -2.44
CA LEU A 70 7.58 -11.82 -1.62
C LEU A 70 6.15 -11.57 -2.11
N ALA A 71 5.96 -11.42 -3.43
CA ALA A 71 4.64 -11.21 -4.03
C ALA A 71 3.68 -12.38 -3.80
N GLU A 72 4.15 -13.62 -3.94
CA GLU A 72 3.36 -14.81 -3.59
C GLU A 72 2.88 -14.73 -2.13
N ARG A 73 3.77 -14.38 -1.21
CA ARG A 73 3.49 -14.32 0.22
C ARG A 73 2.51 -13.22 0.59
N VAL A 74 2.71 -12.02 0.04
CA VAL A 74 1.80 -10.88 0.20
C VAL A 74 0.41 -11.25 -0.30
N ASN A 75 0.31 -11.81 -1.52
CA ASN A 75 -0.96 -12.20 -2.10
C ASN A 75 -1.67 -13.30 -1.30
N ARG A 76 -0.94 -14.26 -0.74
CA ARG A 76 -1.54 -15.28 0.13
C ARG A 76 -2.14 -14.68 1.40
N ILE A 77 -1.43 -13.77 2.06
CA ILE A 77 -1.94 -13.07 3.26
C ILE A 77 -3.13 -12.19 2.89
N ALA A 78 -3.04 -11.41 1.81
CA ALA A 78 -4.11 -10.52 1.36
C ALA A 78 -5.40 -11.28 1.01
N ASN A 79 -5.29 -12.45 0.37
CA ASN A 79 -6.46 -13.28 0.07
C ASN A 79 -7.15 -13.76 1.35
N VAL A 80 -6.42 -14.21 2.38
CA VAL A 80 -7.04 -14.60 3.67
C VAL A 80 -7.73 -13.40 4.33
N LEU A 81 -7.05 -12.25 4.39
CA LEU A 81 -7.62 -11.04 4.99
C LEU A 81 -8.91 -10.59 4.29
N THR A 82 -8.92 -10.60 2.96
CA THR A 82 -10.04 -10.07 2.17
C THR A 82 -11.17 -11.09 1.99
N ARG A 83 -10.86 -12.36 1.73
CA ARG A 83 -11.86 -13.38 1.42
C ARG A 83 -12.43 -14.05 2.67
N ASP A 84 -11.56 -14.40 3.63
CA ASP A 84 -11.98 -15.17 4.81
C ASP A 84 -12.39 -14.25 5.95
N PHE A 85 -11.68 -13.13 6.15
CA PHE A 85 -11.98 -12.14 7.18
C PHE A 85 -12.77 -10.93 6.69
N GLY A 86 -13.10 -10.85 5.39
CA GLY A 86 -13.96 -9.81 4.84
C GLY A 86 -13.37 -8.40 4.89
N LEU A 87 -12.05 -8.26 4.98
CA LEU A 87 -11.38 -6.96 5.03
C LEU A 87 -11.62 -6.19 3.72
N VAL A 88 -12.10 -4.95 3.84
CA VAL A 88 -12.31 -4.05 2.70
C VAL A 88 -11.37 -2.84 2.73
N PRO A 89 -11.10 -2.19 1.57
CA PRO A 89 -10.31 -0.96 1.54
C PRO A 89 -10.82 0.09 2.52
N GLY A 90 -9.93 0.63 3.34
CA GLY A 90 -10.23 1.60 4.40
C GLY A 90 -10.31 1.01 5.81
N ASN A 91 -10.46 -0.33 5.95
CA ASN A 91 -10.37 -0.98 7.25
C ASN A 91 -8.95 -0.87 7.84
N ARG A 92 -8.86 -1.06 9.17
CA ARG A 92 -7.61 -0.95 9.93
C ARG A 92 -7.20 -2.32 10.45
N VAL A 93 -5.90 -2.60 10.41
CA VAL A 93 -5.30 -3.81 10.96
C VAL A 93 -4.27 -3.38 12.00
N LEU A 94 -4.37 -3.91 13.22
CA LEU A 94 -3.36 -3.73 14.26
C LEU A 94 -2.30 -4.81 14.09
N LEU A 95 -1.05 -4.39 13.88
CA LEU A 95 0.11 -5.28 13.89
C LEU A 95 0.76 -5.21 15.28
N ARG A 96 1.11 -6.38 15.83
CA ARG A 96 1.77 -6.51 17.13
C ARG A 96 3.11 -7.23 16.99
#